data_AF-A0A9D6YNY6-F1
#
_entry.id   AF-A0A9D6YNY6-F1
#
_cell.length_a   1.000
_cell.length_b   1.000
_cell.length_c   1.000
_cell.angle_alpha   90.00
_cell.angle_beta   90.00
_cell.angle_gamma   90.00
#
_symmetry.space_group_name_H-M   'P 1'
#
loop_
_entity.id
_entity.type
_entity.pdbx_description
1 polymer ?
#
loop_
_entity_poly.entity_id
_entity_poly.type
_entity_poly.pdbx_seq_one_letter_code
_entity_poly.pdbx_strand_id
1 'polypeptide(L)' 'APRIRVNAVVPGPVFANAALGEREFEMEARGVPLQRAADVSGVVDAVVYLSRAKSVTGQMIAVDSGQHLGWRTPDVGPE' A
#
# COMPACT_ATOMS: atom_id res chain seq x y z
N ALA A 1 1.44 -14.82 20.55
CA ALA A 1 2.65 -15.43 19.95
C ALA A 1 3.85 -15.16 20.87
N PRO A 2 4.25 -16.11 21.73
CA PRO A 2 5.10 -15.81 22.88
C PRO A 2 6.61 -15.71 22.57
N ARG A 3 7.07 -16.12 21.38
CA ARG A 3 8.50 -16.08 21.00
C ARG A 3 8.80 -15.32 19.70
N ILE A 4 7.94 -15.45 18.70
CA ILE A 4 8.09 -14.82 17.39
C ILE A 4 6.77 -14.13 17.06
N ARG A 5 6.84 -12.89 16.58
CA ARG A 5 5.70 -12.15 16.02
C ARG A 5 5.79 -12.22 14.51
N VAL A 6 4.63 -12.31 13.87
CA VAL A 6 4.50 -12.35 12.41
C VAL A 6 3.51 -11.27 12.01
N ASN A 7 3.89 -10.41 11.08
CA ASN A 7 3.04 -9.35 10.52
C ASN A 7 3.33 -9.23 9.02
N ALA A 8 2.52 -8.44 8.31
CA ALA A 8 2.68 -8.16 6.89
C ALA A 8 2.68 -6.65 6.62
N VAL A 9 3.42 -6.25 5.57
CA VAL A 9 3.34 -4.93 4.94
C VAL A 9 2.94 -5.17 3.50
N VAL A 10 1.91 -4.48 3.01
CA VAL A 10 1.37 -4.65 1.66
C VAL A 10 1.54 -3.35 0.90
N PRO A 11 2.57 -3.26 0.03
CA PRO A 11 2.76 -2.10 -0.82
C PRO A 11 1.69 -2.02 -1.91
N GLY A 12 1.32 -0.80 -2.29
CA GLY A 12 0.58 -0.52 -3.52
C GLY A 12 1.53 -0.19 -4.68
N PRO A 13 1.20 0.77 -5.56
CA PRO A 13 2.11 1.18 -6.63
C PRO A 13 3.34 1.87 -6.04
N VAL A 14 4.51 1.23 -6.16
CA VAL A 14 5.82 1.79 -5.72
C VAL A 14 6.76 2.02 -6.90
N PHE A 15 6.76 1.11 -7.87
CA PHE A 15 7.56 1.20 -9.09
C PHE A 15 6.72 0.84 -10.31
N ALA A 16 7.11 1.35 -11.47
CA ALA A 16 6.50 0.97 -12.73
C ALA A 16 6.71 -0.52 -13.03
N ASN A 17 5.65 -1.17 -13.48
CA ASN A 17 5.74 -2.53 -14.00
C ASN A 17 6.54 -2.51 -15.32
N ALA A 18 7.56 -3.35 -15.43
CA ALA A 18 8.41 -3.44 -16.61
C ALA A 18 7.66 -3.71 -17.93
N ALA A 19 6.50 -4.38 -17.86
CA ALA A 19 5.67 -4.69 -19.02
C ALA A 19 4.71 -3.55 -19.43
N LEU A 20 4.37 -2.65 -18.50
CA LEU A 20 3.40 -1.58 -18.74
C LEU A 20 4.08 -0.22 -18.92
N GLY A 21 5.14 0.06 -18.15
CA GLY A 21 5.91 1.31 -18.23
C GLY A 21 5.41 2.41 -17.30
N GLU A 22 6.03 3.59 -17.44
CA GLU A 22 5.87 4.73 -16.53
C GLU A 22 4.51 5.42 -16.66
N ARG A 23 3.96 5.49 -17.87
CA ARG A 23 2.67 6.17 -18.10
C ARG A 23 1.53 5.47 -17.34
N GLU A 24 1.47 4.17 -17.42
CA GLU A 24 0.48 3.33 -16.74
C GLU A 24 0.64 3.44 -15.23
N PHE A 25 1.88 3.46 -14.74
CA PHE A 25 2.18 3.71 -13.34
C PHE A 25 1.70 5.09 -12.86
N GLU A 26 1.92 6.16 -13.63
CA GLU A 26 1.42 7.49 -13.28
C GLU A 26 -0.11 7.54 -13.23
N MET A 27 -0.79 6.86 -14.16
CA MET A 27 -2.25 6.76 -14.14
C MET A 27 -2.74 6.00 -12.91
N GLU A 28 -2.11 4.88 -12.57
CA GLU A 28 -2.44 4.11 -11.36
C GLU A 28 -2.22 4.94 -10.10
N ALA A 29 -1.05 5.59 -9.98
CA ALA A 29 -0.70 6.45 -8.85
C ALA A 29 -1.68 7.62 -8.65
N ARG A 30 -2.22 8.20 -9.73
CA ARG A 30 -3.24 9.26 -9.63
C ARG A 30 -4.63 8.71 -9.32
N GLY A 31 -4.88 7.44 -9.62
CA GLY A 31 -6.17 6.77 -9.45
C GLY A 31 -6.44 6.25 -8.03
N VAL A 32 -5.39 6.05 -7.21
CA VAL A 32 -5.56 5.65 -5.79
C VAL A 32 -6.04 6.83 -4.94
N PRO A 33 -6.70 6.60 -3.79
CA PRO A 33 -7.30 7.65 -2.96
C PRO A 33 -6.36 8.80 -2.54
N LEU A 34 -5.09 8.52 -2.22
CA LEU A 34 -4.12 9.58 -1.89
C LEU A 34 -3.48 10.23 -3.12
N GLN A 35 -3.87 9.82 -4.34
CA GLN A 35 -3.45 10.40 -5.62
C GLN A 35 -1.93 10.47 -5.83
N ARG A 36 -1.20 9.55 -5.20
CA ARG A 36 0.24 9.39 -5.35
C ARG A 36 0.66 7.95 -5.14
N ALA A 37 1.77 7.56 -5.75
CA ALA A 37 2.43 6.29 -5.49
C ALA A 37 2.84 6.17 -4.01
N ALA A 38 2.87 4.94 -3.52
CA ALA A 38 3.49 4.63 -2.25
C ALA A 38 5.01 4.77 -2.38
N ASP A 39 5.67 5.32 -1.34
CA ASP A 39 7.12 5.48 -1.32
C ASP A 39 7.78 4.27 -0.64
N VAL A 40 8.97 3.90 -1.12
CA VAL A 40 9.85 2.89 -0.52
C VAL A 40 10.13 3.22 0.94
N SER A 41 10.34 4.51 1.27
CA SER A 41 10.58 4.94 2.65
C SER A 41 9.39 4.59 3.55
N GLY A 42 8.15 4.78 3.08
CA GLY A 42 6.95 4.43 3.83
C GLY A 42 6.81 2.93 4.08
N VAL A 43 7.23 2.09 3.12
CA VAL A 43 7.26 0.63 3.30
C VAL A 43 8.26 0.25 4.40
N VAL A 44 9.46 0.84 4.37
CA VAL A 44 10.51 0.62 5.38
C VAL A 44 10.04 1.08 6.76
N ASP A 45 9.41 2.25 6.85
CA ASP A 45 8.90 2.79 8.11
C ASP A 45 7.84 1.88 8.73
N ALA A 46 6.95 1.30 7.93
CA ALA A 46 5.97 0.32 8.41
C ALA A 46 6.63 -0.97 8.95
N VAL A 47 7.69 -1.46 8.28
CA VAL A 47 8.48 -2.60 8.77
C VAL A 47 9.17 -2.26 10.11
N VAL A 48 9.78 -1.08 10.21
CA VAL A 48 10.45 -0.60 11.43
C VAL A 48 9.44 -0.45 12.58
N TYR A 49 8.25 0.08 12.30
CA TYR A 49 7.16 0.16 13.26
C TYR A 49 6.77 -1.23 13.77
N LEU A 50 6.46 -2.17 12.89
CA LEU A 50 6.05 -3.54 13.26
C LEU A 50 7.16 -4.30 14.00
N SER A 51 8.41 -4.04 13.66
CA SER A 51 9.58 -4.57 14.38
C SER A 51 9.63 -4.08 15.84
N ARG A 52 9.30 -2.80 16.08
CA ARG A 52 9.31 -2.19 17.42
C ARG A 52 8.05 -2.46 18.25
N ALA A 53 6.91 -2.71 17.60
CA ALA A 53 5.62 -2.90 18.26
C ALA A 53 5.48 -4.30 18.93
N LYS A 54 6.03 -4.44 20.15
CA LYS A 54 6.15 -5.73 20.86
C LYS A 54 4.83 -6.46 21.13
N SER A 55 3.71 -5.74 21.21
CA SER A 55 2.38 -6.33 21.42
C SER A 55 1.60 -6.57 20.13
N VAL A 56 2.17 -6.27 18.96
CA VAL A 56 1.50 -6.37 17.65
C VAL A 56 2.00 -7.58 16.89
N THR A 57 1.09 -8.51 16.61
CA THR A 57 1.31 -9.69 15.77
C THR A 57 0.00 -10.05 15.05
N GLY A 58 0.09 -10.72 13.91
CA GLY A 58 -1.06 -11.12 13.10
C GLY A 58 -1.71 -9.96 12.37
N GLN A 59 -1.03 -8.82 12.23
CA GLN A 59 -1.54 -7.63 11.59
C GLN A 59 -0.91 -7.41 10.21
N MET A 60 -1.65 -6.68 9.39
CA MET A 60 -1.25 -6.26 8.06
C MET A 60 -1.39 -4.75 7.96
N ILE A 61 -0.34 -4.07 7.50
CA ILE A 61 -0.39 -2.64 7.18
C ILE A 61 -0.33 -2.48 5.67
N ALA A 62 -1.38 -1.93 5.08
CA ALA A 62 -1.37 -1.50 3.69
C ALA A 62 -0.61 -0.17 3.58
N VAL A 63 0.48 -0.18 2.82
CA VAL A 63 1.27 1.00 2.46
C VAL A 63 1.08 1.22 0.96
N ASP A 64 -0.14 1.55 0.59
CA ASP A 64 -0.64 1.46 -0.78
C ASP A 64 -1.34 2.72 -1.26
N SER A 65 -1.16 3.83 -0.54
CA SER A 65 -1.87 5.09 -0.83
C SER A 65 -3.40 4.95 -0.88
N GLY A 66 -3.94 3.95 -0.17
CA GLY A 66 -5.36 3.63 -0.13
C GLY A 66 -5.85 2.79 -1.31
N GLN A 67 -4.98 2.19 -2.13
CA GLN A 67 -5.38 1.39 -3.29
C GLN A 67 -6.45 0.34 -2.95
N HIS A 68 -6.31 -0.38 -1.83
CA HIS A 68 -7.30 -1.37 -1.37
C HIS A 68 -8.65 -0.79 -0.95
N LEU A 69 -8.75 0.54 -0.81
CA LEU A 69 -9.98 1.28 -0.51
C LEU A 69 -10.62 1.87 -1.78
N GLY A 70 -10.13 1.52 -2.97
CA GLY A 70 -10.75 1.91 -4.23
C GLY A 70 -12.23 1.50 -4.27
N TRP A 71 -13.11 2.48 -4.41
CA TRP A 71 -14.56 2.29 -4.32
C TRP A 71 -15.31 2.75 -5.57
N ARG A 72 -14.70 3.60 -6.40
CA ARG A 72 -15.34 4.19 -7.57
C ARG A 72 -15.31 3.22 -8.75
N THR A 73 -16.30 2.35 -8.80
CA THR A 73 -16.56 1.40 -9.90
C THR A 73 -17.53 1.98 -10.93
N PRO A 74 -17.66 1.41 -12.14
CA PRO A 74 -18.48 1.97 -13.22
C PRO A 74 -19.98 2.15 -12.88
N ASP A 75 -20.50 1.39 -11.93
CA ASP A 75 -21.87 1.44 -11.44
C ASP A 75 -22.11 2.58 -10.43
N VAL A 76 -21.05 3.12 -9.82
CA VAL A 76 -21.13 4.28 -8.94
C VAL A 76 -21.10 5.53 -9.81
N GLY A 77 -22.28 6.13 -9.99
CA GLY A 77 -22.48 7.33 -10.82
C GLY A 77 -21.60 8.52 -10.40
N PRO A 78 -21.46 9.54 -11.26
CA PRO A 78 -20.77 10.77 -10.88
C PRO A 78 -21.49 11.48 -9.72
N GLU A 79 -20.73 12.13 -8.84
CA GLU A 79 -21.27 13.13 -7.90
C GLU A 79 -21.89 14.31 -8.66
#